data_AF-A0A7C7X316-F1
#
_entry.id   AF-A0A7C7X316-F1
#
_cell.length_a   1.000
_cell.length_b   1.000
_cell.length_c   1.000
_cell.angle_alpha   90.00
_cell.angle_beta   90.00
_cell.angle_gamma   90.00
#
_symmetry.space_group_name_H-M   'P 1'
#
loop_
_entity.id
_entity.type
_entity.pdbx_description
1 polymer ?
#
loop_
_entity_poly.entity_id
_entity_poly.type
_entity_poly.pdbx_seq_one_letter_code
_entity_poly.pdbx_strand_id
1 'polypeptide(L)'
;MMKNTLSFVAAMALTTSIIAGGDDRDMGPVEAFDSMQPIAEKTVITEQAPDTMTLSDTSKVIGQTPSGFAVTQAAHEACQVTLGLSDDNITRFKDALSGGFLFNTGPIDAMGTLFSPLRWADYFSCVEGQ
;
A
#
# COMPACT_ATOMS: atom_id res chain seq x y z
N MET A 1 41.32 36.09 19.38
CA MET A 1 40.45 37.24 19.07
C MET A 1 39.02 36.73 18.99
N MET A 2 38.15 37.26 19.84
CA MET A 2 36.88 36.68 20.29
C MET A 2 35.79 36.53 19.19
N LYS A 3 35.02 35.44 19.32
CA LYS A 3 33.72 35.20 18.66
C LYS A 3 32.63 35.96 19.42
N ASN A 4 31.86 36.83 18.76
CA ASN A 4 30.73 37.52 19.39
C ASN A 4 29.42 36.75 19.12
N THR A 5 29.07 35.84 20.02
CA THR A 5 27.73 35.28 20.15
C THR A 5 26.88 36.20 21.03
N LEU A 6 25.92 36.91 20.44
CA LEU A 6 24.91 37.67 21.17
C LEU A 6 23.72 36.75 21.47
N SER A 7 23.62 36.34 22.73
CA SER A 7 22.44 35.68 23.31
C SER A 7 21.42 36.75 23.70
N PHE A 8 20.22 36.70 23.15
CA PHE A 8 19.07 37.43 23.68
C PHE A 8 18.19 36.47 24.49
N VAL A 9 18.33 36.55 25.81
CA VAL A 9 17.39 35.96 26.76
C VAL A 9 16.31 37.01 27.01
N ALA A 10 15.08 36.71 26.61
CA ALA A 10 13.89 37.42 27.06
C ALA A 10 12.98 36.42 27.77
N ALA A 11 13.05 36.40 29.09
CA ALA A 11 12.08 35.73 29.94
C ALA A 11 10.86 36.63 30.10
N MET A 12 9.68 36.15 29.70
CA MET A 12 8.40 36.72 30.13
C MET A 12 7.57 35.60 30.75
N ALA A 13 7.23 35.76 32.02
CA ALA A 13 6.47 34.82 32.83
C ALA A 13 4.95 35.14 32.77
N LEU A 14 4.19 34.09 32.47
CA LEU A 14 2.82 33.69 32.88
C LEU A 14 1.87 34.73 33.53
N THR A 15 0.61 34.77 33.06
CA THR A 15 -0.64 34.55 33.87
C THR A 15 -1.86 34.34 32.94
N THR A 16 -2.50 33.15 32.99
CA THR A 16 -3.76 32.75 33.67
C THR A 16 -5.03 32.78 32.81
N SER A 17 -5.60 31.57 32.69
CA SER A 17 -7.03 31.22 32.65
C SER A 17 -7.82 31.49 31.38
N ILE A 18 -7.80 30.51 30.48
CA ILE A 18 -8.93 30.28 29.57
C ILE A 18 -9.88 29.33 30.29
N ILE A 19 -11.05 29.83 30.70
CA ILE A 19 -12.22 28.99 30.99
C ILE A 19 -13.11 29.10 29.76
N ALA A 20 -13.01 28.13 28.86
CA ALA A 20 -14.00 27.94 27.80
C ALA A 20 -15.00 26.90 28.31
N GLY A 21 -16.28 27.29 28.32
CA GLY A 21 -17.37 26.58 28.98
C GLY A 21 -17.56 25.14 28.52
N GLY A 22 -17.98 24.31 29.47
CA GLY A 22 -18.43 22.96 29.21
C GLY A 22 -19.63 22.96 28.28
N ASP A 23 -19.50 22.23 27.18
CA ASP A 23 -20.64 21.63 26.50
C ASP A 23 -20.77 20.21 27.06
N ASP A 24 -21.62 20.06 28.08
CA ASP A 24 -21.94 18.80 28.76
C ASP A 24 -22.87 17.90 27.89
N ARG A 25 -22.58 17.75 26.60
CA ARG A 25 -23.35 16.87 25.69
C ARG A 25 -22.64 15.58 25.26
N ASP A 26 -21.40 15.36 25.68
CA ASP A 26 -20.59 14.20 25.27
C ASP A 26 -20.15 13.27 26.42
N MET A 27 -20.98 13.10 27.46
CA MET A 27 -20.89 11.90 28.32
C MET A 27 -21.99 10.91 27.94
N GLY A 28 -21.88 10.36 26.73
CA GLY A 28 -22.48 9.07 26.41
C GLY A 28 -21.70 7.95 27.14
N PRO A 29 -22.33 6.79 27.42
CA PRO A 29 -21.62 5.65 27.98
C PRO A 29 -20.40 5.32 27.12
N VAL A 30 -19.20 5.46 27.71
CA VAL A 30 -18.01 4.81 27.18
C VAL A 30 -18.20 3.32 27.47
N GLU A 31 -18.72 2.58 26.49
CA GLU A 31 -18.70 1.12 26.55
C GLU A 31 -17.23 0.72 26.68
N ALA A 32 -16.87 0.24 27.88
CA ALA A 32 -15.60 -0.42 28.10
C ALA A 32 -15.56 -1.61 27.14
N PHE A 33 -14.67 -1.56 26.14
CA PHE A 33 -14.35 -2.69 25.26
C PHE A 33 -13.62 -3.82 26.01
N ASP A 34 -13.99 -4.06 27.26
CA ASP A 34 -13.46 -5.12 28.10
C ASP A 34 -14.38 -6.34 28.00
N SER A 35 -14.51 -6.88 26.79
CA SER A 35 -15.07 -8.21 26.51
C SER A 35 -14.96 -8.57 25.02
N MET A 36 -13.75 -8.60 24.46
CA MET A 36 -13.49 -9.55 23.38
C MET A 36 -12.93 -10.81 24.00
N GLN A 37 -13.83 -11.77 24.21
CA GLN A 37 -13.46 -13.16 24.46
C GLN A 37 -12.50 -13.61 23.36
N PRO A 38 -11.37 -14.27 23.67
CA PRO A 38 -10.59 -14.91 22.63
C PRO A 38 -11.47 -16.00 22.04
N ILE A 39 -11.95 -15.80 20.80
CA ILE A 39 -12.38 -16.94 20.01
C ILE A 39 -11.18 -17.87 19.96
N ALA A 40 -11.37 -19.07 20.50
CA ALA A 40 -10.36 -20.12 20.47
C ALA A 40 -10.01 -20.36 19.00
N GLU A 41 -8.91 -19.75 18.58
CA GLU A 41 -8.21 -20.06 17.36
C GLU A 41 -7.85 -21.54 17.46
N LYS A 42 -8.58 -22.38 16.72
CA LYS A 42 -8.14 -23.75 16.49
C LYS A 42 -6.97 -23.69 15.52
N THR A 43 -5.84 -23.25 16.03
CA THR A 43 -4.53 -23.40 15.42
C THR A 43 -4.26 -24.90 15.37
N VAL A 44 -4.36 -25.48 14.17
CA VAL A 44 -3.69 -26.75 13.90
C VAL A 44 -2.20 -26.38 13.77
N ILE A 45 -1.49 -26.46 14.89
CA ILE A 45 -0.03 -26.38 14.92
C ILE A 45 0.48 -27.67 14.28
N THR A 46 0.82 -27.62 13.00
CA THR A 46 1.89 -28.46 12.48
C THR A 46 3.20 -27.70 12.71
N GLU A 47 4.12 -28.30 13.46
CA GLU A 47 5.45 -27.78 13.74
C GLU A 47 6.09 -27.25 12.46
N GLN A 48 6.23 -25.93 12.35
CA GLN A 48 6.99 -25.31 11.28
C GLN A 48 8.13 -24.52 11.92
N ALA A 49 9.35 -24.98 11.65
CA ALA A 49 10.58 -24.30 12.03
C ALA A 49 10.52 -22.81 11.63
N PRO A 50 11.07 -21.90 12.45
CA PRO A 50 10.92 -20.45 12.30
C PRO A 50 11.51 -19.85 11.00
N ASP A 51 12.09 -20.66 10.12
CA ASP A 51 12.80 -20.21 8.91
C ASP A 51 11.98 -20.31 7.61
N THR A 52 10.67 -20.63 7.66
CA THR A 52 9.85 -20.79 6.43
C THR A 52 8.45 -20.16 6.48
N MET A 53 8.23 -19.14 7.30
CA MET A 53 7.00 -18.34 7.20
C MET A 53 7.15 -17.27 6.11
N THR A 54 7.22 -17.69 4.84
CA THR A 54 6.84 -16.80 3.75
C THR A 54 5.33 -16.65 3.80
N LEU A 55 4.84 -15.52 4.33
CA LEU A 55 3.49 -15.06 4.02
C LEU A 55 3.43 -14.97 2.50
N SER A 56 2.73 -15.91 1.86
CA SER A 56 2.50 -15.82 0.42
C SER A 56 1.68 -14.57 0.19
N ASP A 57 2.35 -13.50 -0.26
CA ASP A 57 1.77 -12.20 -0.66
C ASP A 57 0.79 -12.34 -1.85
N THR A 58 0.40 -13.55 -2.22
CA THR A 58 -0.45 -13.91 -3.37
C THR A 58 -1.79 -13.18 -3.38
N SER A 59 -2.35 -12.90 -2.20
CA SER A 59 -3.62 -12.16 -2.05
C SER A 59 -3.45 -10.63 -2.04
N LYS A 60 -2.22 -10.12 -2.04
CA LYS A 60 -1.93 -8.69 -1.99
C LYS A 60 -2.40 -8.01 -3.27
N VAL A 61 -3.27 -7.01 -3.13
CA VAL A 61 -3.63 -6.14 -4.25
C VAL A 61 -2.47 -5.19 -4.53
N ILE A 62 -1.91 -5.28 -5.73
CA ILE A 62 -0.78 -4.45 -6.17
C ILE A 62 -1.23 -3.29 -7.05
N GLY A 63 -2.46 -3.30 -7.54
CA GLY A 63 -3.00 -2.30 -8.44
C GLY A 63 -4.46 -2.54 -8.81
N GLN A 64 -4.94 -1.73 -9.75
CA GLN A 64 -6.24 -1.93 -10.39
C GLN A 64 -6.08 -1.78 -11.91
N THR A 65 -6.86 -2.53 -12.67
CA THR A 65 -6.98 -2.38 -14.11
C THR A 65 -7.72 -1.07 -14.44
N PRO A 66 -7.73 -0.62 -15.71
CA PRO A 66 -8.51 0.54 -16.14
C PRO A 66 -10.02 0.40 -15.89
N SER A 67 -10.53 -0.83 -15.87
CA SER A 67 -11.92 -1.19 -15.56
C SER A 67 -12.21 -1.22 -14.05
N GLY A 68 -11.21 -1.02 -13.20
CA GLY A 68 -11.34 -1.05 -11.74
C GLY A 68 -11.17 -2.44 -11.12
N PHE A 69 -10.77 -3.46 -11.89
CA PHE A 69 -10.53 -4.80 -11.37
C PHE A 69 -9.25 -4.84 -10.54
N ALA A 70 -9.30 -5.43 -9.35
CA ALA A 70 -8.15 -5.52 -8.46
C ALA A 70 -7.10 -6.50 -9.00
N VAL A 71 -5.88 -6.01 -9.23
CA VAL A 71 -4.75 -6.83 -9.64
C VAL A 71 -4.09 -7.39 -8.38
N THR A 72 -4.20 -8.70 -8.15
CA THR A 72 -3.49 -9.38 -7.07
C THR A 72 -2.07 -9.76 -7.50
N GLN A 73 -1.16 -9.93 -6.54
CA GLN A 73 0.20 -10.41 -6.79
C GLN A 73 0.19 -11.78 -7.50
N ALA A 74 -0.69 -12.69 -7.09
CA ALA A 74 -0.82 -14.00 -7.75
C ALA A 74 -1.31 -13.88 -9.20
N ALA A 75 -2.34 -13.06 -9.46
CA ALA A 75 -2.83 -12.85 -10.82
C ALA A 75 -1.74 -12.23 -11.72
N HIS A 76 -0.98 -11.29 -11.17
CA HIS A 76 0.16 -10.70 -11.85
C HIS A 76 1.24 -11.72 -12.23
N GLU A 77 1.66 -12.57 -11.29
CA GLU A 77 2.65 -13.63 -11.52
C GLU A 77 2.15 -14.68 -12.54
N ALA A 78 0.89 -15.11 -12.42
CA ALA A 78 0.28 -16.05 -13.35
C ALA A 78 0.21 -15.48 -14.78
N CYS A 79 -0.19 -14.22 -14.91
CA CYS A 79 -0.29 -13.55 -16.21
C CYS A 79 1.08 -13.20 -16.80
N GLN A 80 2.08 -12.90 -15.97
CA GLN A 80 3.46 -12.76 -16.43
C GLN A 80 3.93 -14.04 -17.15
N VAL A 81 3.76 -15.20 -16.51
CA VAL A 81 4.18 -16.49 -17.07
C VAL A 81 3.36 -16.82 -18.32
N THR A 82 2.05 -16.65 -18.26
CA THR A 82 1.14 -16.95 -19.37
C THR A 82 1.45 -16.13 -20.62
N LEU A 83 1.82 -14.87 -20.45
CA LEU A 83 2.11 -13.94 -21.55
C LEU A 83 3.60 -13.87 -21.92
N GLY A 84 4.47 -14.59 -21.20
CA GLY A 84 5.92 -14.56 -21.44
C GLY A 84 6.56 -13.17 -21.24
N LEU A 85 6.06 -12.39 -20.28
CA LEU A 85 6.59 -11.05 -20.01
C LEU A 85 7.96 -11.14 -19.31
N SER A 86 8.95 -10.41 -19.85
CA SER A 86 10.27 -10.28 -19.24
C SER A 86 10.24 -9.51 -17.91
N ASP A 87 11.27 -9.65 -17.08
CA ASP A 87 11.41 -8.89 -15.83
C ASP A 87 11.47 -7.37 -16.05
N ASP A 88 12.01 -6.93 -17.19
CA ASP A 88 11.97 -5.52 -17.61
C ASP A 88 10.54 -5.03 -17.84
N ASN A 89 9.69 -5.87 -18.45
CA ASN A 89 8.27 -5.57 -18.63
C ASN A 89 7.56 -5.47 -17.29
N ILE A 90 7.92 -6.31 -16.32
CA ILE A 90 7.33 -6.28 -14.98
C ILE A 90 7.71 -5.01 -14.23
N THR A 91 9.00 -4.66 -14.23
CA THR A 91 9.49 -3.43 -13.59
C THR A 91 8.79 -2.22 -14.20
N ARG A 92 8.74 -2.15 -15.53
CA ARG A 92 8.05 -1.09 -16.27
C ARG A 92 6.57 -1.00 -15.95
N PHE A 93 5.88 -2.14 -15.82
CA PHE A 93 4.47 -2.17 -15.43
C PHE A 93 4.26 -1.56 -14.04
N LYS A 94 5.04 -1.99 -13.04
CA LYS A 94 4.96 -1.51 -11.66
C LYS A 94 5.29 -0.02 -11.55
N ASP A 95 6.31 0.44 -12.26
CA ASP A 95 6.67 1.86 -12.33
C ASP A 95 5.55 2.68 -12.94
N ALA A 96 4.98 2.20 -14.05
CA ALA A 96 3.90 2.91 -14.74
C ALA A 96 2.58 2.91 -13.97
N LEU A 97 2.31 1.83 -13.23
CA LEU A 97 1.17 1.73 -12.32
C LEU A 97 1.32 2.71 -11.15
N SER A 98 2.47 2.69 -10.46
CA SER A 98 2.73 3.57 -9.32
C SER A 98 2.79 5.05 -9.70
N GLY A 99 3.30 5.37 -10.90
CA GLY A 99 3.33 6.73 -11.43
C GLY A 99 2.06 7.18 -12.15
N GLY A 100 1.03 6.32 -12.27
CA GLY A 100 -0.23 6.67 -12.93
C GLY A 100 -0.10 6.92 -14.45
N PHE A 101 0.95 6.40 -15.08
CA PHE A 101 1.23 6.57 -16.51
C PHE A 101 1.20 5.24 -17.28
N LEU A 102 0.52 4.23 -16.74
CA LEU A 102 0.34 2.91 -17.37
C LEU A 102 -0.19 3.01 -18.81
N PHE A 103 -0.98 4.03 -19.12
CA PHE A 103 -1.53 4.29 -20.46
C PHE A 103 -0.57 5.03 -21.41
N ASN A 104 0.59 5.45 -20.93
CA ASN A 104 1.59 6.16 -21.73
C ASN A 104 2.73 5.23 -22.17
N THR A 105 2.74 3.98 -21.68
CA THR A 105 3.82 3.02 -21.91
C THR A 105 3.27 1.61 -22.07
N GLY A 106 3.88 0.80 -22.93
CA GLY A 106 3.51 -0.59 -23.15
C GLY A 106 4.62 -1.58 -22.78
N PRO A 107 4.35 -2.89 -22.92
CA PRO A 107 5.38 -3.91 -22.85
C PRO A 107 6.41 -3.73 -23.98
N ILE A 108 7.61 -4.23 -23.74
CA ILE A 108 8.73 -4.28 -24.68
C ILE A 108 8.67 -5.63 -25.40
N ASP A 109 8.66 -5.58 -26.73
CA ASP A 109 8.73 -6.73 -27.63
C ASP A 109 9.94 -6.62 -28.58
N ALA A 110 9.97 -7.45 -29.63
CA ALA A 110 11.05 -7.47 -30.62
C ALA A 110 11.24 -6.14 -31.37
N MET A 111 10.20 -5.29 -31.42
CA MET A 111 10.19 -3.98 -32.07
C MET A 111 10.42 -2.82 -31.08
N GLY A 112 10.61 -3.13 -29.79
CA GLY A 112 10.81 -2.16 -28.72
C GLY A 112 9.56 -1.96 -27.87
N THR A 113 9.36 -0.77 -27.30
CA THR A 113 8.17 -0.49 -26.48
C THR A 113 6.92 -0.42 -27.36
N LEU A 114 5.88 -1.16 -26.98
CA LEU A 114 4.59 -1.14 -27.64
C LEU A 114 3.86 0.20 -27.39
N PHE A 115 3.68 0.97 -28.46
CA PHE A 115 2.93 2.23 -28.44
C PHE A 115 1.61 2.08 -29.21
N SER A 116 0.63 1.42 -28.60
CA SER A 116 -0.71 1.28 -29.16
C SER A 116 -1.79 1.56 -28.11
N PRO A 117 -3.03 1.89 -28.51
CA PRO A 117 -4.16 1.97 -27.58
C PRO A 117 -4.43 0.67 -26.83
N LEU A 118 -4.02 -0.47 -27.40
CA LEU A 118 -4.16 -1.81 -26.83
C LEU A 118 -2.96 -2.24 -25.98
N ARG A 119 -2.06 -1.31 -25.63
CA ARG A 119 -0.94 -1.63 -24.72
C ARG A 119 -1.49 -2.21 -23.41
N TRP A 120 -0.88 -3.29 -22.93
CA TRP A 120 -1.33 -4.06 -21.77
C TRP A 120 -2.72 -4.70 -21.88
N ALA A 121 -3.40 -4.66 -23.04
CA ALA A 121 -4.73 -5.25 -23.17
C ALA A 121 -4.74 -6.76 -22.88
N ASP A 122 -3.76 -7.50 -23.38
CA ASP A 122 -3.62 -8.93 -23.11
C ASP A 122 -3.38 -9.21 -21.63
N TYR A 123 -2.59 -8.33 -20.97
CA TYR A 123 -2.36 -8.41 -19.53
C TYR A 123 -3.64 -8.17 -18.73
N PHE A 124 -4.39 -7.11 -19.02
CA PHE A 124 -5.65 -6.82 -18.33
C PHE A 124 -6.67 -7.94 -18.55
N SER A 125 -6.79 -8.43 -19.78
CA SER A 125 -7.68 -9.56 -20.12
C SER A 125 -7.29 -10.83 -19.36
N CYS A 126 -5.99 -11.09 -19.22
CA CYS A 126 -5.50 -12.21 -18.43
C CYS A 126 -5.85 -12.07 -16.96
N VAL A 127 -5.61 -10.89 -16.36
CA VAL A 127 -5.86 -10.65 -14.92
C VAL A 127 -7.34 -10.70 -14.59
N GLU A 128 -8.21 -10.15 -15.45
CA GLU A 128 -9.67 -10.25 -15.29
C GLU A 128 -10.20 -11.68 -15.42
N GLY A 129 -9.41 -12.57 -16.05
CA GLY A 129 -9.71 -14.00 -16.18
C GLY A 129 -9.11 -14.91 -15.10
N GLN A 130 -8.35 -14.36 -14.13
CA GLN A 130 -7.79 -15.11 -13.00
C GLN A 130 -8.81 -15.36 -11.88
#